data_AF-A0ABD2XTW6-F1
#
_entry.id   AF-A0ABD2XTW6-F1
#
_cell.length_a   1.000
_cell.length_b   1.000
_cell.length_c   1.000
_cell.angle_alpha   90.00
_cell.angle_beta   90.00
_cell.angle_gamma   90.00
#
_symmetry.space_group_name_H-M   'P 1'
#
loop_
_entity.id
_entity.type
_entity.pdbx_description
1 polymer ?
#
loop_
_entity_poly.entity_id
_entity_poly.type
_entity_poly.pdbx_seq_one_letter_code
_entity_poly.pdbx_strand_id
1 'polypeptide(L)'
;MNQQPSILEITAISAQGLKASSSPSSSTLFFSGRIRPFATIASEPFTYKDLSKVCKTKVAEKGGLNPTWGDKFKLHLDSTFFSQSYSCIYLHLYTKNFFFGYTQLGWCGIPISDILDGFMPAGSLRHLAYQLRARDGSRGHGIVNVAVKLESAVPITSTSSSDAHWPEMNVSKTVMGTPVTAFPPVRL
;
A
#
# COMPACT_ATOMS: atom_id res chain seq x y z
N MET A 1 -30.65 9.94 -0.42
CA MET A 1 -29.80 9.16 -1.33
C MET A 1 -29.25 7.98 -0.53
N ASN A 2 -29.70 6.75 -0.80
CA ASN A 2 -29.13 5.56 -0.17
C ASN A 2 -27.76 5.31 -0.80
N GLN A 3 -26.69 5.63 -0.08
CA GLN A 3 -25.34 5.30 -0.52
C GLN A 3 -25.08 3.84 -0.15
N GLN A 4 -24.97 2.99 -1.17
CA GLN A 4 -24.69 1.58 -0.99
C GLN A 4 -23.20 1.42 -0.63
N PRO A 5 -22.86 0.58 0.37
CA PRO A 5 -21.47 0.42 0.79
C PRO A 5 -20.65 -0.16 -0.36
N SER A 6 -19.46 0.39 -0.58
CA SER A 6 -18.53 -0.12 -1.58
C SER A 6 -17.76 -1.30 -1.01
N ILE A 7 -17.55 -2.33 -1.82
CA ILE A 7 -16.82 -3.53 -1.39
C ILE A 7 -15.39 -3.44 -1.90
N LEU A 8 -14.44 -3.38 -0.97
CA LEU A 8 -13.02 -3.53 -1.25
C LEU A 8 -12.61 -4.98 -1.00
N GLU A 9 -12.18 -5.65 -2.06
CA GLU A 9 -11.49 -6.92 -1.97
C GLU A 9 -9.99 -6.66 -1.74
N ILE A 10 -9.43 -7.25 -0.69
CA ILE A 10 -8.00 -7.17 -0.38
C ILE A 10 -7.45 -8.57 -0.11
N THR A 11 -6.34 -8.90 -0.77
CA THR A 11 -5.63 -10.17 -0.62
C THR A 11 -4.26 -9.91 -0.03
N ALA A 12 -3.96 -10.53 1.11
CA ALA A 12 -2.63 -10.52 1.69
C ALA A 12 -1.77 -11.56 0.96
N ILE A 13 -0.82 -11.13 0.13
CA ILE A 13 -0.05 -12.04 -0.73
C ILE A 13 1.13 -12.61 0.05
N SER A 14 2.04 -11.74 0.47
CA SER A 14 3.30 -12.12 1.09
C SER A 14 3.88 -10.99 1.92
N ALA A 15 4.86 -11.32 2.75
CA ALA A 15 5.77 -10.35 3.33
C ALA A 15 7.21 -10.81 3.14
N GLN A 16 8.13 -9.86 3.16
CA GLN A 16 9.55 -10.10 2.92
C GLN A 16 10.39 -9.29 3.91
N GLY A 17 11.56 -9.80 4.27
CA GLY A 17 12.51 -9.06 5.12
C GLY A 17 12.00 -8.78 6.54
N LEU A 18 11.11 -9.64 7.07
CA LEU A 18 10.66 -9.53 8.45
C LEU A 18 11.83 -9.78 9.41
N LYS A 19 11.84 -9.10 10.55
CA LYS A 19 12.80 -9.37 11.63
C LYS A 19 12.10 -10.14 12.74
N ALA A 20 12.75 -11.18 13.26
CA ALA A 20 12.38 -11.73 14.56
C ALA A 20 12.60 -10.64 15.62
N SER A 21 11.68 -10.54 16.59
CA SER A 21 11.76 -9.53 17.64
C SER A 21 13.08 -9.63 18.42
N SER A 22 14.04 -8.78 18.11
CA SER A 22 15.26 -8.59 18.90
C SER A 22 14.94 -7.72 20.10
N SER A 23 14.40 -8.31 21.17
CA SER A 23 14.35 -7.62 22.46
C SER A 23 15.76 -7.61 23.07
N PRO A 24 16.28 -6.47 23.57
CA PRO A 24 17.66 -6.34 24.06
C PRO A 24 17.93 -7.08 25.38
N SER A 25 16.95 -7.81 25.94
CA SER A 25 17.09 -8.50 27.24
C SER A 25 16.71 -9.99 27.19
N SER A 26 16.77 -10.64 26.02
CA SER A 26 16.59 -12.10 25.94
C SER A 26 17.67 -12.73 25.07
N SER A 27 18.85 -12.89 25.67
CA SER A 27 19.94 -13.76 25.22
C SER A 27 19.62 -15.25 25.37
N THR A 28 18.37 -15.66 25.15
CA THR A 28 17.91 -17.04 25.31
C THR A 28 16.96 -17.46 24.20
N LEU A 29 17.26 -17.18 22.94
CA LEU A 29 16.80 -18.05 21.85
C LEU A 29 17.85 -18.11 20.74
N PHE A 30 18.83 -18.99 20.94
CA PHE A 30 19.54 -19.68 19.85
C PHE A 30 18.62 -20.61 19.04
N PHE A 31 17.30 -20.52 19.25
CA PHE A 31 16.33 -21.08 18.35
C PHE A 31 16.10 -20.07 17.23
N SER A 32 16.64 -20.42 16.07
CA SER A 32 16.08 -20.15 14.74
C SER A 32 14.63 -20.67 14.63
N GLY A 33 13.81 -20.41 15.65
CA GLY A 33 12.43 -20.82 15.77
C GLY A 33 11.66 -19.99 14.76
N ARG A 34 11.39 -20.62 13.61
CA ARG A 34 10.64 -20.08 12.49
C ARG A 34 9.52 -19.20 13.02
N ILE A 35 9.61 -17.88 12.79
CA ILE A 35 8.48 -17.01 13.06
C ILE A 35 7.27 -17.57 12.33
N ARG A 36 6.10 -17.46 12.94
CA ARG A 36 4.84 -17.97 12.42
C ARG A 36 3.91 -16.80 12.14
N PRO A 37 4.16 -16.07 11.04
CA PRO A 37 3.53 -14.78 10.84
C PRO A 37 2.12 -14.93 10.28
N PHE A 38 1.25 -14.02 10.67
CA PHE A 38 -0.08 -13.82 10.10
C PHE A 38 -0.35 -12.33 9.96
N ALA A 39 -1.15 -11.97 8.97
CA ALA A 39 -1.58 -10.61 8.73
C ALA A 39 -3.00 -10.39 9.25
N THR A 40 -3.29 -9.16 9.65
CA THR A 40 -4.62 -8.73 10.04
C THR A 40 -4.97 -7.43 9.33
N ILE A 41 -6.20 -7.30 8.90
CA ILE A 41 -6.66 -6.20 8.05
C ILE A 41 -7.94 -5.58 8.62
N ALA A 42 -7.99 -4.24 8.66
CA ALA A 42 -9.14 -3.47 9.09
C ALA A 42 -9.23 -2.11 8.37
N SER A 43 -10.44 -1.55 8.28
CA SER A 43 -10.69 -0.19 7.77
C SER A 43 -10.50 0.90 8.83
N GLU A 44 -10.46 0.54 10.11
CA GLU A 44 -10.23 1.45 11.22
C GLU A 44 -8.96 1.08 11.98
N PRO A 45 -8.28 2.05 12.62
CA PRO A 45 -7.18 1.74 13.52
C PRO A 45 -7.65 0.78 14.62
N PHE A 46 -6.87 -0.26 14.89
CA PHE A 46 -7.21 -1.24 15.91
C PHE A 46 -5.99 -1.57 16.78
N THR A 47 -6.27 -2.07 17.98
CA THR A 47 -5.23 -2.53 18.88
C THR A 47 -5.16 -4.06 18.89
N TYR A 48 -4.11 -4.62 19.47
CA TYR A 48 -3.99 -6.08 19.62
C TYR A 48 -5.15 -6.71 20.43
N LYS A 49 -5.90 -5.93 21.21
CA LYS A 49 -7.07 -6.40 21.96
C LYS A 49 -8.27 -6.65 21.05
N ASP A 50 -8.32 -5.96 19.91
CA ASP A 50 -9.42 -6.01 18.94
C ASP A 50 -9.19 -7.07 17.86
N LEU A 51 -8.17 -7.92 18.03
CA LEU A 51 -7.85 -8.96 17.06
C LEU A 51 -9.05 -9.86 16.77
N SER A 52 -10.00 -10.07 17.69
CA SER A 52 -11.20 -10.89 17.40
C SER A 52 -12.17 -10.24 16.39
N LYS A 53 -12.06 -8.93 16.16
CA LYS A 53 -12.98 -8.13 15.33
C LYS A 53 -12.43 -7.81 13.94
N VAL A 54 -11.17 -8.18 13.67
CA VAL A 54 -10.50 -7.89 12.39
C VAL A 54 -10.35 -9.14 11.53
N CYS A 55 -10.22 -8.94 10.22
CA CYS A 55 -9.91 -9.99 9.28
C CYS A 55 -8.50 -10.53 9.55
N LYS A 56 -8.30 -11.86 9.53
CA LYS A 56 -7.00 -12.49 9.75
C LYS A 56 -6.68 -13.52 8.69
N THR A 57 -5.43 -13.54 8.26
CA THR A 57 -4.91 -14.64 7.44
C THR A 57 -4.73 -15.88 8.28
N LYS A 58 -4.53 -17.01 7.59
CA LYS A 58 -3.96 -18.19 8.24
C LYS A 58 -2.55 -17.86 8.73
N VAL A 59 -2.11 -18.62 9.74
CA VAL A 59 -0.73 -18.54 10.21
C VAL A 59 0.17 -19.22 9.17
N ALA A 60 1.17 -18.50 8.68
CA ALA A 60 2.16 -19.07 7.78
C ALA A 60 3.10 -19.98 8.58
N GLU A 61 3.02 -21.28 8.32
CA GLU A 61 3.88 -22.29 8.96
C GLU A 61 5.24 -22.45 8.25
N LYS A 62 5.32 -21.96 7.00
CA LYS A 62 6.49 -21.97 6.13
C LYS A 62 6.82 -20.55 5.68
N GLY A 63 8.04 -20.34 5.17
CA GLY A 63 8.51 -19.03 4.68
C GLY A 63 9.22 -18.18 5.73
N GLY A 64 8.93 -18.37 7.04
CA GLY A 64 9.66 -17.71 8.13
C GLY A 64 9.65 -16.19 7.98
N LEU A 65 10.81 -15.59 7.74
CA LEU A 65 10.96 -14.14 7.53
C LEU A 65 10.34 -13.63 6.21
N ASN A 66 9.95 -14.54 5.32
CA ASN A 66 9.36 -14.23 4.02
C ASN A 66 8.08 -15.08 3.80
N PRO A 67 7.01 -14.84 4.59
CA PRO A 67 5.79 -15.65 4.51
C PRO A 67 4.95 -15.35 3.28
N THR A 68 4.09 -16.31 2.93
CA THR A 68 3.06 -16.19 1.89
C THR A 68 1.72 -16.68 2.45
N TRP A 69 0.62 -15.99 2.13
CA TRP A 69 -0.72 -16.33 2.63
C TRP A 69 -1.70 -16.59 1.49
N GLY A 70 -1.99 -15.57 0.67
CA GLY A 70 -3.00 -15.64 -0.39
C GLY A 70 -4.45 -15.54 0.12
N ASP A 71 -4.66 -15.31 1.42
CA ASP A 71 -5.99 -15.12 1.98
C ASP A 71 -6.60 -13.79 1.49
N LYS A 72 -7.87 -13.87 1.10
CA LYS A 72 -8.66 -12.78 0.52
C LYS A 72 -9.78 -12.36 1.47
N PHE A 73 -9.98 -11.06 1.61
CA PHE A 73 -10.97 -10.45 2.50
C PHE A 73 -11.81 -9.44 1.74
N LYS A 74 -13.07 -9.31 2.13
CA LYS A 74 -14.00 -8.29 1.65
C LYS A 74 -14.27 -7.30 2.77
N LEU A 75 -13.92 -6.05 2.55
CA LEU A 75 -14.20 -4.94 3.47
C LEU A 75 -15.36 -4.14 2.91
N HIS A 76 -16.36 -3.90 3.74
CA HIS A 76 -17.46 -3.00 3.44
C HIS A 76 -17.04 -1.61 3.87
N LEU A 77 -16.88 -0.71 2.91
CA LEU A 77 -16.46 0.66 3.12
C LEU A 77 -17.65 1.59 2.86
N ASP A 78 -17.96 2.42 3.84
CA ASP A 78 -18.96 3.45 3.70
C ASP A 78 -18.44 4.56 2.78
N SER A 79 -19.36 5.30 2.16
CA SER A 79 -19.02 6.42 1.28
C SER A 79 -18.17 7.50 1.95
N THR A 80 -18.36 7.70 3.25
CA THR A 80 -17.58 8.64 4.08
C THR A 80 -16.12 8.23 4.20
N PHE A 81 -15.80 6.95 4.04
CA PHE A 81 -14.43 6.46 4.02
C PHE A 81 -13.65 7.04 2.84
N PHE A 82 -14.30 7.19 1.69
CA PHE A 82 -13.67 7.70 0.46
C PHE A 82 -13.61 9.23 0.40
N SER A 83 -14.45 9.94 1.16
CA SER A 83 -14.41 11.41 1.22
C SER A 83 -13.31 11.95 2.14
N GLN A 84 -12.79 11.12 3.05
CA GLN A 84 -11.71 11.48 3.96
C GLN A 84 -10.35 11.29 3.28
N SER A 85 -9.63 12.39 3.04
CA SER A 85 -8.34 12.40 2.33
C SER A 85 -7.23 11.55 2.97
N TYR A 86 -7.37 11.18 4.25
CA TYR A 86 -6.37 10.43 5.00
C TYR A 86 -6.83 9.01 5.39
N SER A 87 -7.95 8.54 4.82
CA SER A 87 -8.43 7.18 5.06
C SER A 87 -7.42 6.13 4.60
N CYS A 88 -7.17 5.16 5.46
CA CYS A 88 -6.23 4.07 5.22
C CYS A 88 -6.85 2.74 5.60
N ILE A 89 -6.51 1.69 4.85
CA ILE A 89 -6.69 0.31 5.28
C ILE A 89 -5.46 -0.08 6.11
N TYR A 90 -5.68 -0.50 7.34
CA TYR A 90 -4.62 -0.86 8.27
C TYR A 90 -4.31 -2.35 8.15
N LEU A 91 -3.04 -2.65 7.86
CA LEU A 91 -2.50 -4.00 7.85
C LEU A 91 -1.45 -4.13 8.94
N HIS A 92 -1.65 -5.06 9.87
CA HIS A 92 -0.66 -5.40 10.89
C HIS A 92 -0.16 -6.82 10.68
N LEU A 93 1.12 -7.03 10.95
CA LEU A 93 1.75 -8.35 10.97
C LEU A 93 2.06 -8.74 12.41
N TYR A 94 1.74 -9.98 12.74
CA TYR A 94 2.03 -10.59 14.04
C TYR A 94 2.70 -11.94 13.84
N THR A 95 3.49 -12.39 14.81
CA THR A 95 3.95 -13.77 14.92
C THR A 95 3.31 -14.44 16.12
N LYS A 96 2.91 -15.70 15.97
CA LYS A 96 2.48 -16.54 17.09
C LYS A 96 3.69 -17.09 17.82
N ASN A 97 3.82 -16.74 19.09
CA ASN A 97 4.81 -17.30 20.00
C ASN A 97 4.23 -18.53 20.70
N PHE A 98 5.07 -19.49 21.03
CA PHE A 98 4.62 -20.72 21.67
C PHE A 98 4.07 -20.49 23.09
N PHE A 99 4.72 -19.63 23.88
CA PHE A 99 4.33 -19.36 25.27
C PHE A 99 3.74 -17.95 25.52
N PHE A 100 4.05 -16.96 24.69
CA PHE A 100 3.76 -15.54 24.96
C PHE A 100 2.68 -14.94 24.04
N GLY A 101 1.75 -15.76 23.55
CA GLY A 101 0.67 -15.30 22.68
C GLY A 101 1.19 -14.78 21.32
N TYR A 102 1.06 -13.48 21.06
CA TYR A 102 1.42 -12.88 19.78
C TYR A 102 2.33 -11.65 19.96
N THR A 103 3.30 -11.49 19.06
CA THR A 103 4.14 -10.28 18.98
C THR A 103 3.93 -9.58 17.65
N GLN A 104 3.74 -8.26 17.68
CA GLN A 104 3.65 -7.46 16.46
C GLN A 104 5.02 -7.35 15.79
N LEU A 105 5.08 -7.69 14.51
CA LEU A 105 6.29 -7.59 13.67
C LEU A 105 6.38 -6.24 12.96
N GLY A 106 5.24 -5.61 12.67
CA GLY A 106 5.16 -4.33 12.01
C GLY A 106 3.74 -4.04 11.53
N TRP A 107 3.52 -2.86 10.95
CA TRP A 107 2.24 -2.46 10.38
C TRP A 107 2.41 -1.45 9.24
N CYS A 108 1.39 -1.31 8.40
CA CYS A 108 1.31 -0.24 7.42
C CYS A 108 -0.15 0.23 7.26
N GLY A 109 -0.32 1.50 6.89
CA GLY A 109 -1.56 2.01 6.36
C GLY A 109 -1.47 2.07 4.84
N ILE A 110 -2.46 1.53 4.15
CA ILE A 110 -2.63 1.57 2.70
C ILE A 110 -3.61 2.72 2.41
N PRO A 111 -3.14 3.88 1.91
CA PRO A 111 -4.02 5.01 1.62
C PRO A 111 -5.07 4.65 0.58
N ILE A 112 -6.28 5.20 0.74
CA ILE A 112 -7.36 4.96 -0.22
C ILE A 112 -7.06 5.53 -1.61
N SER A 113 -6.23 6.58 -1.69
CA SER A 113 -5.71 7.16 -2.94
C SER A 113 -5.00 6.11 -3.80
N ASP A 114 -4.21 5.24 -3.16
CA ASP A 114 -3.40 4.23 -3.83
C ASP A 114 -4.27 3.06 -4.33
N ILE A 115 -5.54 2.99 -3.93
CA ILE A 115 -6.54 2.02 -4.38
C ILE A 115 -7.38 2.64 -5.51
N LEU A 116 -7.81 3.89 -5.32
CA LEU A 116 -8.73 4.61 -6.20
C LEU A 116 -8.08 5.24 -7.44
N ASP A 117 -6.74 5.28 -7.54
CA ASP A 117 -5.99 6.01 -8.57
C ASP A 117 -6.75 6.07 -9.90
N GLY A 118 -7.24 7.27 -10.23
CA GLY A 118 -8.36 7.53 -11.14
C GLY A 118 -8.10 7.17 -12.61
N PHE A 119 -7.01 6.46 -12.87
CA PHE A 119 -6.58 5.99 -14.18
C PHE A 119 -7.04 4.56 -14.49
N MET A 120 -7.59 3.81 -13.52
CA MET A 120 -7.99 2.41 -13.73
C MET A 120 -9.50 2.19 -13.66
N PRO A 121 -10.07 1.34 -14.56
CA PRO A 121 -11.48 0.96 -14.51
C PRO A 121 -11.86 0.34 -13.15
N ALA A 122 -13.10 0.57 -12.72
CA ALA A 122 -13.65 -0.12 -11.55
C ALA A 122 -13.54 -1.65 -11.72
N GLY A 123 -13.22 -2.36 -10.65
CA GLY A 123 -12.99 -3.80 -10.67
C GLY A 123 -11.59 -4.23 -11.13
N SER A 124 -10.69 -3.30 -11.47
CA SER A 124 -9.29 -3.61 -11.76
C SER A 124 -8.55 -4.09 -10.53
N LEU A 125 -7.75 -5.15 -10.68
CA LEU A 125 -6.90 -5.68 -9.62
C LEU A 125 -5.55 -4.95 -9.61
N ARG A 126 -5.16 -4.38 -8.47
CA ARG A 126 -3.89 -3.69 -8.29
C ARG A 126 -3.01 -4.45 -7.31
N HIS A 127 -1.73 -4.60 -7.66
CA HIS A 127 -0.72 -5.12 -6.75
C HIS A 127 0.03 -3.96 -6.11
N LEU A 128 0.08 -3.94 -4.79
CA LEU A 128 0.73 -2.90 -4.00
C LEU A 128 1.78 -3.54 -3.09
N ALA A 129 2.84 -2.77 -2.84
CA ALA A 129 3.90 -3.14 -1.92
C ALA A 129 4.13 -1.99 -0.92
N TYR A 130 4.01 -2.27 0.37
CA TYR A 130 4.21 -1.25 1.42
C TYR A 130 5.34 -1.65 2.36
N GLN A 131 6.20 -0.68 2.66
CA GLN A 131 7.19 -0.82 3.71
C GLN A 131 6.49 -0.83 5.07
N LEU A 132 6.82 -1.83 5.89
CA LEU A 132 6.30 -1.93 7.25
C LEU A 132 6.94 -0.87 8.14
N ARG A 133 6.12 -0.29 9.01
CA ARG A 133 6.53 0.52 10.15
C ARG A 133 6.70 -0.36 11.38
N ALA A 134 7.64 0.03 12.24
CA ALA A 134 7.80 -0.58 13.54
C ALA A 134 6.61 -0.22 14.46
N ARG A 135 6.54 -0.87 15.63
CA ARG A 135 5.45 -0.68 16.60
C ARG A 135 5.33 0.78 17.08
N ASP A 136 6.44 1.49 17.19
CA ASP A 136 6.50 2.91 17.56
C ASP A 136 6.19 3.86 16.40
N GLY A 137 5.90 3.32 15.20
CA GLY A 137 5.64 4.11 14.00
C GLY A 137 6.89 4.52 13.22
N SER A 138 8.09 4.22 13.71
CA SER A 138 9.34 4.47 12.99
C SER A 138 9.42 3.62 11.72
N ARG A 139 10.31 4.00 10.80
CA ARG A 139 10.53 3.24 9.56
C ARG A 139 11.06 1.86 9.92
N GLY A 140 10.26 0.84 9.62
CA GLY A 140 10.61 -0.55 9.88
C GLY A 140 11.37 -1.17 8.72
N HIS A 141 11.67 -2.45 8.90
CA HIS A 141 12.23 -3.30 7.86
C HIS A 141 11.18 -4.30 7.41
N GLY A 142 11.18 -4.56 6.11
CA GLY A 142 10.29 -5.50 5.48
C GLY A 142 9.18 -4.84 4.69
N ILE A 143 8.70 -5.60 3.71
CA ILE A 143 7.72 -5.17 2.72
C ILE A 143 6.57 -6.16 2.79
N VAL A 144 5.34 -5.66 2.79
CA VAL A 144 4.15 -6.47 2.58
C VAL A 144 3.62 -6.24 1.18
N ASN A 145 3.31 -7.33 0.49
CA ASN A 145 2.71 -7.32 -0.83
C ASN A 145 1.24 -7.69 -0.71
N VAL A 146 0.37 -6.89 -1.30
CA VAL A 146 -1.09 -7.08 -1.28
C VAL A 146 -1.65 -6.91 -2.68
N ALA A 147 -2.78 -7.55 -2.95
CA ALA A 147 -3.61 -7.23 -4.10
C ALA A 147 -4.91 -6.60 -3.63
N VAL A 148 -5.36 -5.54 -4.28
CA VAL A 148 -6.59 -4.81 -3.95
C VAL A 148 -7.45 -4.68 -5.20
N LYS A 149 -8.76 -4.79 -5.03
CA LYS A 149 -9.76 -4.60 -6.08
C LYS A 149 -11.01 -3.99 -5.48
N LEU A 150 -11.47 -2.88 -6.03
CA LEU A 150 -12.73 -2.25 -5.63
C LEU A 150 -13.85 -2.73 -6.56
N GLU A 151 -14.88 -3.38 -6.02
CA GLU A 151 -15.95 -4.02 -6.82
C GLU A 151 -17.00 -3.02 -7.35
N SER A 152 -17.03 -1.77 -6.86
CA SER A 152 -17.97 -0.74 -7.31
C SER A 152 -17.24 0.56 -7.64
N ALA A 153 -17.66 1.23 -8.72
CA ALA A 153 -17.22 2.58 -9.02
C ALA A 153 -17.80 3.51 -7.93
N VAL A 154 -16.93 4.05 -7.07
CA VAL A 154 -17.30 5.26 -6.35
C VAL A 154 -17.58 6.30 -7.43
N PRO A 155 -18.73 7.01 -7.42
CA PRO A 155 -18.87 8.20 -8.24
C PRO A 155 -17.82 9.18 -7.73
N ILE A 156 -16.64 9.18 -8.35
CA ILE A 156 -15.67 10.23 -8.21
C ILE A 156 -16.39 11.43 -8.80
N THR A 157 -17.00 12.25 -7.95
CA THR A 157 -17.34 13.61 -8.36
C THR A 157 -16.00 14.26 -8.59
N SER A 158 -15.52 14.17 -9.82
CA SER A 158 -14.41 14.98 -10.29
C SER A 158 -14.86 16.42 -10.08
N THR A 159 -14.40 17.06 -9.01
CA THR A 159 -14.37 18.51 -8.92
C THR A 159 -13.39 18.96 -9.99
N SER A 160 -13.93 19.08 -11.21
CA SER A 160 -13.38 19.90 -12.26
C SER A 160 -13.54 21.36 -11.82
N SER A 161 -12.63 21.85 -10.98
CA SER A 161 -12.47 23.28 -10.74
C SER A 161 -11.12 23.58 -10.10
N SER A 162 -10.07 23.45 -10.88
CA SER A 162 -9.02 24.47 -10.92
C SER A 162 -8.36 24.38 -12.29
N ASP A 163 -8.42 25.47 -13.03
CA ASP A 163 -7.76 25.68 -14.31
C ASP A 163 -6.26 25.40 -14.20
N ALA A 164 -5.87 24.17 -14.52
CA ALA A 164 -4.50 23.85 -14.89
C ALA A 164 -4.51 23.64 -16.41
N HIS A 165 -4.37 24.75 -17.14
CA HIS A 165 -4.07 24.76 -18.56
C HIS A 165 -2.73 24.04 -18.77
N TRP A 166 -2.79 22.75 -19.08
CA TRP A 166 -1.66 22.02 -19.64
C TRP A 166 -1.53 22.42 -21.11
N PRO A 167 -0.36 22.89 -21.57
CA PRO A 167 -0.20 23.25 -22.95
C PRO A 167 -0.31 21.99 -23.80
N GLU A 168 -1.23 22.07 -24.75
CA GLU A 168 -1.39 21.23 -25.92
C GLU A 168 -0.01 20.80 -26.46
N MET A 169 0.26 19.49 -26.49
CA MET A 169 1.42 18.94 -27.17
C MET A 169 1.24 19.10 -28.68
N ASN A 170 1.56 20.30 -29.15
CA ASN A 170 1.57 20.66 -30.56
C ASN A 170 2.85 20.12 -31.21
N VAL A 171 2.64 19.10 -32.04
CA VAL A 171 3.33 18.76 -33.29
C VAL A 171 4.68 19.44 -33.51
N SER A 172 5.73 18.62 -33.65
CA SER A 172 7.10 18.96 -34.04
C SER A 172 7.19 20.17 -34.98
N LYS A 173 7.57 21.33 -34.42
CA LYS A 173 8.02 22.48 -35.21
C LYS A 173 9.50 22.29 -35.55
N THR A 174 9.79 22.01 -36.82
CA THR A 174 11.13 22.10 -37.39
C THR A 174 11.68 23.52 -37.19
N VAL A 175 12.80 23.63 -36.47
CA VAL A 175 13.52 24.90 -36.29
C VAL A 175 14.47 25.09 -37.48
N MET A 176 14.18 26.06 -38.35
CA MET A 176 15.14 26.53 -39.34
C MET A 176 16.07 27.55 -38.67
N GLY A 177 17.36 27.22 -38.57
CA GLY A 177 18.39 28.14 -38.07
C GLY A 177 18.57 29.34 -39.01
N THR A 178 18.88 30.50 -38.43
CA THR A 178 19.23 31.72 -39.18
C THR A 178 20.55 31.51 -39.91
N PRO A 179 20.64 31.72 -41.24
CA PRO A 179 21.91 31.60 -41.95
C PRO A 179 22.87 32.71 -41.51
N VAL A 180 24.12 32.33 -41.27
CA VAL A 180 25.22 33.24 -40.94
C VAL A 180 25.67 33.96 -42.22
N THR A 181 25.57 35.28 -42.26
CA THR A 181 26.10 36.09 -43.35
C THR A 181 27.63 36.12 -43.26
N ALA A 182 28.31 35.53 -44.26
CA ALA A 182 29.75 35.67 -44.42
C ALA A 182 30.08 37.09 -44.91
N PHE A 183 31.03 37.74 -44.26
CA PHE A 183 31.58 39.02 -44.72
C PHE A 183 32.45 38.80 -45.98
N PRO A 184 32.41 39.71 -46.97
CA PRO A 184 33.24 39.59 -48.17
C PRO A 184 34.71 39.89 -47.87
N PRO A 185 35.65 39.34 -48.67
CA PRO A 185 37.07 39.55 -48.48
C PRO A 185 37.47 40.97 -48.92
N VAL A 186 38.19 41.68 -48.06
CA VAL A 186 38.87 42.93 -48.41
C VAL A 186 40.11 42.57 -49.23
N ARG A 187 40.18 43.04 -50.47
CA ARG A 187 41.41 43.08 -51.27
C ARG A 187 42.08 44.43 -51.07
N LEU A 188 43.32 44.42 -50.57
CA LEU A 188 44.43 45.25 -51.04
C LEU A 188 45.73 44.48 -50.82
#